data_AF-D3DHM7-F1
#
_entry.id   AF-D3DHM7-F1
#
_cell.length_a   1.000
_cell.length_b   1.000
_cell.length_c   1.000
_cell.angle_alpha   90.00
_cell.angle_beta   90.00
_cell.angle_gamma   90.00
#
_symmetry.space_group_name_H-M   'P 1'
#
loop_
_entity.id
_entity.type
_entity.pdbx_description
1 polymer ?
#
loop_
_entity_poly.entity_id
_entity_poly.type
_entity_poly.pdbx_seq_one_letter_code
_entity_poly.pdbx_strand_id
1 'polypeptide(L)'
;MRFYGIASESRVTEVLEHIEDGVWFFEDTKTGSRERLDGKQVKEKLRDILKQVEEWKEKLHLIPKNTVFVFVHEPSDPKAFKIYDTSSLGCASSLSPPRWKIYKEGVQIKD
;
A
#
# COMPACT_ATOMS: atom_id res chain seq x y z
N MET A 1 -4.89 -4.80 15.11
CA MET A 1 -5.44 -4.49 13.77
C MET A 1 -5.16 -5.67 12.85
N ARG A 2 -6.14 -6.13 12.07
CA ARG A 2 -5.95 -7.24 11.12
C ARG A 2 -5.85 -6.68 9.70
N PHE A 3 -4.89 -7.19 8.93
CA PHE A 3 -4.69 -6.83 7.53
C PHE A 3 -5.11 -7.98 6.62
N TYR A 4 -5.68 -7.64 5.47
CA TYR A 4 -6.09 -8.59 4.44
C TYR A 4 -5.26 -8.33 3.18
N GLY A 5 -4.59 -9.37 2.69
CA GLY A 5 -3.89 -9.31 1.40
C GLY A 5 -4.90 -9.20 0.27
N ILE A 6 -4.73 -8.22 -0.61
CA ILE A 6 -5.53 -8.07 -1.82
C ILE A 6 -4.76 -8.71 -2.98
N ALA A 7 -5.38 -9.70 -3.60
CA ALA A 7 -4.73 -10.54 -4.61
C ALA A 7 -4.66 -9.94 -6.02
N SER A 8 -5.36 -8.83 -6.29
CA SER A 8 -5.36 -8.15 -7.59
C SER A 8 -5.50 -6.65 -7.46
N GLU A 9 -4.88 -5.91 -8.38
CA GLU A 9 -4.93 -4.45 -8.48
C GLU A 9 -6.36 -3.95 -8.66
N SER A 10 -7.16 -4.65 -9.47
CA SER A 10 -8.59 -4.34 -9.66
C SER A 10 -9.36 -4.27 -8.34
N ARG A 11 -9.08 -5.20 -7.43
CA ARG A 11 -9.72 -5.27 -6.12
C ARG A 11 -9.15 -4.23 -5.15
N VAL A 12 -7.91 -3.77 -5.35
CA VAL A 12 -7.39 -2.62 -4.61
C VAL A 12 -8.17 -1.37 -5.02
N THR A 13 -8.40 -1.17 -6.32
CA THR A 13 -9.18 -0.03 -6.85
C THR A 13 -10.58 0.02 -6.26
N GLU A 14 -11.28 -1.11 -6.15
CA GLU A 14 -12.59 -1.19 -5.48
C GLU A 14 -12.52 -0.71 -4.01
N VAL A 15 -11.48 -1.11 -3.29
CA VAL A 15 -11.29 -0.70 -1.89
C VAL A 15 -11.01 0.80 -1.77
N LEU A 16 -10.38 1.43 -2.77
CA LEU A 16 -10.15 2.88 -2.75
C LEU A 16 -11.46 3.68 -2.70
N GLU A 17 -12.55 3.15 -3.26
CA GLU A 17 -13.83 3.84 -3.28
C GLU A 17 -14.45 3.96 -1.87
N HIS A 18 -14.07 3.06 -0.95
CA HIS A 18 -14.50 3.09 0.44
C HIS A 18 -13.65 4.01 1.34
N ILE A 19 -12.61 4.65 0.81
CA ILE A 19 -11.81 5.60 1.59
C ILE A 19 -12.65 6.84 1.91
N GLU A 20 -12.84 7.06 3.21
CA GLU A 20 -13.49 8.23 3.77
C GLU A 20 -12.57 9.46 3.83
N ASP A 21 -13.20 10.63 3.83
CA ASP A 21 -12.53 11.88 4.13
C ASP A 21 -11.94 11.91 5.56
N GLY A 22 -10.95 12.77 5.74
CA GLY A 22 -10.21 12.93 6.99
C GLY A 22 -8.74 13.18 6.75
N VAL A 23 -7.96 13.14 7.83
CA VAL A 23 -6.51 13.31 7.80
C VAL A 23 -5.87 11.95 7.67
N TRP A 24 -4.96 11.83 6.71
CA TRP A 24 -4.20 10.64 6.43
C TRP A 24 -2.71 10.95 6.37
N PHE A 25 -1.91 9.92 6.52
CA PHE A 25 -0.47 9.97 6.37
C PHE A 25 -0.01 8.93 5.36
N PHE A 26 0.90 9.35 4.49
CA PHE A 26 1.69 8.47 3.62
C PHE A 26 3.13 8.46 4.12
N GLU A 27 3.71 7.27 4.24
CA GLU A 27 5.12 7.07 4.58
C GLU A 27 5.78 6.19 3.53
N ASP A 28 6.90 6.66 2.98
CA ASP A 28 7.83 5.84 2.20
C ASP A 28 9.01 5.46 3.09
N THR A 29 9.05 4.19 3.51
CA THR A 29 10.07 3.69 4.45
C THR A 29 11.45 3.60 3.82
N LYS A 30 11.53 3.60 2.48
CA LYS A 30 12.79 3.54 1.76
C LYS A 30 13.48 4.90 1.72
N THR A 31 12.72 5.99 1.57
CA THR A 31 13.24 7.36 1.56
C THR A 31 13.17 8.04 2.93
N GLY A 32 12.36 7.50 3.85
CA GLY A 32 12.07 8.11 5.15
C GLY A 32 11.12 9.31 5.05
N SER A 33 10.43 9.51 3.92
CA SER A 33 9.52 10.64 3.73
C SER A 33 8.16 10.37 4.35
N ARG A 34 7.54 11.41 4.91
CA ARG A 34 6.18 11.38 5.44
C ARG A 34 5.39 12.58 4.93
N GLU A 35 4.20 12.33 4.43
CA GLU A 35 3.29 13.33 3.86
C GLU A 35 1.94 13.25 4.57
N ARG A 36 1.32 14.41 4.83
CA ARG A 36 -0.05 14.52 5.33
C ARG A 36 -0.98 14.74 4.15
N LEU A 37 -2.02 13.91 4.04
CA LEU A 37 -2.95 13.86 2.92
C LEU A 37 -4.39 13.97 3.41
N ASP A 38 -5.28 14.45 2.56
CA ASP A 38 -6.73 14.27 2.72
C ASP A 38 -7.23 13.00 2.01
N GLY A 39 -8.52 12.69 2.14
CA GLY A 39 -9.13 11.48 1.56
C GLY A 39 -9.01 11.41 0.04
N LYS A 40 -9.07 12.53 -0.68
CA LYS A 40 -8.91 12.56 -2.14
C LYS A 40 -7.46 12.33 -2.53
N GLN A 41 -6.53 13.01 -1.86
CA GLN A 41 -5.10 12.87 -2.09
C GLN A 41 -4.61 11.45 -1.82
N VAL A 42 -5.18 10.75 -0.83
CA VAL A 42 -4.88 9.33 -0.58
C VAL A 42 -5.32 8.45 -1.74
N LYS A 43 -6.53 8.64 -2.26
CA LYS A 43 -7.03 7.88 -3.42
C LYS A 43 -6.11 8.07 -4.62
N GLU A 44 -5.71 9.31 -4.90
CA GLU A 44 -4.76 9.63 -5.98
C GLU A 44 -3.40 8.99 -5.75
N LYS A 45 -2.81 9.14 -4.56
CA LYS A 45 -1.52 8.53 -4.22
C LYS A 45 -1.54 7.00 -4.36
N LEU A 46 -2.62 6.34 -3.93
CA LEU A 46 -2.77 4.89 -4.08
C LEU A 46 -2.90 4.48 -5.55
N ARG A 47 -3.62 5.24 -6.38
CA ARG A 47 -3.69 5.00 -7.83
C ARG A 47 -2.32 5.17 -8.50
N ASP A 48 -1.55 6.20 -8.12
CA ASP A 48 -0.20 6.41 -8.64
C ASP A 48 0.74 5.26 -8.27
N ILE A 49 0.64 4.75 -7.04
CA ILE A 49 1.39 3.56 -6.60
C ILE A 49 1.00 2.34 -7.43
N LEU A 50 -0.29 2.08 -7.62
CA LEU A 50 -0.76 0.95 -8.43
C LEU A 50 -0.24 1.03 -9.87
N LYS A 51 -0.30 2.23 -10.48
CA LYS A 51 0.25 2.46 -11.81
C LYS A 51 1.76 2.24 -11.85
N GLN A 52 2.50 2.72 -10.86
CA GLN A 52 3.94 2.48 -10.74
C GLN A 52 4.26 0.98 -10.66
N VAL A 53 3.43 0.21 -9.95
CA VAL A 53 3.55 -1.24 -9.82
C VAL A 53 3.27 -1.95 -11.15
N GLU A 54 2.22 -1.53 -11.88
CA GLU A 54 1.92 -2.03 -13.22
C GLU A 54 3.10 -1.78 -14.18
N GLU A 55 3.64 -0.55 -14.21
CA GLU A 55 4.79 -0.21 -15.03
C GLU A 55 6.04 -1.06 -14.70
N TRP A 56 6.25 -1.40 -13.43
CA TRP A 56 7.33 -2.31 -13.04
C TRP A 56 7.13 -3.71 -13.60
N LYS A 57 5.90 -4.23 -13.53
CA LYS A 57 5.57 -5.56 -14.07
C LYS A 57 5.77 -5.61 -15.58
N GLU A 58 5.45 -4.53 -16.29
CA GLU A 58 5.67 -4.42 -17.73
C GLU A 58 7.17 -4.33 -18.09
N LYS A 59 7.91 -3.43 -17.43
CA LYS A 59 9.34 -3.20 -17.73
C LYS A 59 10.23 -4.37 -17.31
N LEU A 60 9.84 -5.07 -16.25
CA LEU A 60 10.62 -6.15 -15.64
C LEU A 60 9.93 -7.47 -15.99
N HIS A 61 10.04 -7.90 -17.24
CA HIS A 61 9.49 -9.16 -17.78
C HIS A 61 9.84 -10.42 -16.96
N LEU A 62 10.85 -10.34 -16.07
CA LEU A 62 11.32 -11.40 -15.20
C LEU A 62 10.77 -11.34 -13.76
N ILE A 63 9.98 -10.32 -13.43
CA ILE A 63 9.38 -10.18 -12.11
C ILE A 63 8.06 -10.98 -12.08
N PRO A 64 7.91 -11.96 -11.17
CA PRO A 64 6.66 -12.71 -11.03
C PRO A 64 5.45 -11.78 -10.85
N LYS A 65 4.26 -12.20 -11.30
CA LYS A 65 3.04 -11.38 -11.14
C LYS A 65 2.71 -11.01 -9.68
N ASN A 66 3.27 -11.75 -8.71
CA ASN A 66 3.02 -11.63 -7.27
C ASN A 66 4.03 -10.75 -6.53
N THR A 67 4.75 -9.86 -7.20
CA THR A 67 5.93 -9.24 -6.57
C THR A 67 5.63 -7.95 -5.79
N VAL A 68 4.39 -7.46 -5.84
CA VAL A 68 3.92 -6.40 -4.97
C VAL A 68 2.70 -6.90 -4.22
N PHE A 69 2.72 -6.78 -2.89
CA PHE A 69 1.62 -7.20 -2.04
C PHE A 69 0.99 -5.99 -1.37
N VAL A 70 -0.28 -5.76 -1.67
CA VAL A 70 -1.10 -4.75 -1.00
C VAL A 70 -1.89 -5.41 0.11
N PHE A 71 -1.74 -4.90 1.32
CA PHE A 71 -2.50 -5.30 2.48
C PHE A 71 -3.34 -4.12 2.95
N VAL A 72 -4.63 -4.35 3.19
CA VAL A 72 -5.53 -3.31 3.71
C VAL A 72 -6.12 -3.72 5.06
N HIS A 73 -6.29 -2.74 5.94
CA HIS A 73 -7.16 -2.87 7.10
C HIS A 73 -8.62 -2.85 6.63
N GLU A 74 -9.35 -3.94 6.81
CA GLU A 74 -10.80 -4.02 6.56
C GLU A 74 -11.23 -3.41 5.19
N PRO A 75 -11.32 -4.22 4.12
CA PRO A 75 -11.60 -3.73 2.77
C PRO A 75 -12.86 -2.85 2.62
N SER A 76 -13.88 -3.05 3.46
CA SER A 76 -15.14 -2.27 3.44
C SER A 76 -15.06 -0.94 4.17
N ASP A 77 -14.06 -0.75 5.04
CA ASP A 77 -13.78 0.49 5.78
C ASP A 77 -12.26 0.65 5.93
N PRO A 78 -11.57 0.96 4.82
CA PRO A 78 -10.12 1.03 4.80
C PRO A 78 -9.64 2.19 5.66
N LYS A 79 -8.76 1.88 6.61
CA LYS A 79 -8.12 2.87 7.50
C LYS A 79 -6.60 2.84 7.43
N ALA A 80 -6.05 1.81 6.82
CA ALA A 80 -4.62 1.61 6.69
C ALA A 80 -4.29 0.68 5.52
N PHE A 81 -3.18 0.96 4.85
CA PHE A 81 -2.59 0.13 3.81
C PHE A 81 -1.11 -0.11 4.13
N LYS A 82 -0.66 -1.34 3.87
CA LYS A 82 0.76 -1.69 3.81
C LYS A 82 1.05 -2.24 2.42
N ILE A 83 2.08 -1.72 1.76
CA ILE A 83 2.46 -2.15 0.42
C ILE A 83 3.91 -2.60 0.45
N TYR A 84 4.12 -3.85 0.11
CA TYR A 84 5.44 -4.49 0.04
C TYR A 84 5.85 -4.59 -1.42
N ASP A 85 7.06 -4.16 -1.73
CA ASP A 85 7.61 -4.27 -3.08
C ASP A 85 8.56 -5.47 -3.22
N THR A 86 9.15 -5.59 -4.40
CA THR A 86 10.04 -6.69 -4.77
C THR A 86 11.33 -6.73 -3.97
N SER A 87 11.80 -5.59 -3.46
CA SER A 87 12.96 -5.51 -2.59
C SER A 87 12.67 -5.95 -1.16
N SER A 88 11.38 -6.02 -0.79
CA SER A 88 10.91 -6.36 0.55
C SER A 88 10.73 -7.87 0.77
N LEU A 89 10.95 -8.70 -0.26
CA LEU A 89 10.69 -10.16 -0.23
C LEU A 89 11.95 -11.02 -0.15
N GLY A 90 13.11 -10.43 0.17
CA GLY A 90 14.33 -11.21 0.44
C GLY A 90 14.09 -12.26 1.53
N CYS A 91 14.80 -13.40 1.43
CA CYS A 91 14.76 -14.53 2.39
C CYS A 91 15.29 -14.15 3.78
N ALA A 92 14.69 -13.17 4.44
CA ALA A 92 14.96 -12.81 5.82
C ALA A 92 14.00 -13.57 6.74
N SER A 93 14.49 -13.93 7.93
CA SER A 93 13.72 -14.57 9.01
C SER A 93 12.61 -13.67 9.59
N SER A 94 12.56 -12.41 9.16
CA SER A 94 11.51 -11.42 9.45
C SER A 94 11.00 -10.85 8.12
N LEU A 95 9.68 -10.64 7.98
CA LEU A 95 9.13 -9.86 6.87
C LEU A 95 9.86 -8.51 6.81
N SER A 96 10.46 -8.18 5.67
CA SER A 96 11.03 -6.84 5.47
C SER A 96 9.92 -5.80 5.70
N PRO A 97 10.23 -4.61 6.23
CA PRO A 97 9.21 -3.60 6.47
C PRO A 97 8.47 -3.25 5.17
N PRO A 98 7.18 -2.88 5.24
CA PRO A 98 6.45 -2.43 4.06
C PRO A 98 7.14 -1.20 3.48
N ARG A 99 7.28 -1.16 2.14
CA ARG A 99 7.84 0.00 1.44
C ARG A 99 6.98 1.24 1.66
N TRP A 100 5.67 1.08 1.53
CA TRP A 100 4.73 2.17 1.75
C TRP A 100 3.74 1.83 2.86
N LYS A 101 3.53 2.79 3.75
CA LYS A 101 2.47 2.75 4.76
C LYS A 101 1.55 3.94 4.50
N ILE A 102 0.25 3.69 4.47
CA ILE A 102 -0.76 4.74 4.37
C ILE A 102 -1.76 4.52 5.49
N TYR A 103 -2.11 5.54 6.27
CA TYR A 103 -3.02 5.38 7.39
C TYR A 103 -3.75 6.65 7.78
N LYS A 104 -4.98 6.48 8.27
CA LYS A 104 -5.78 7.56 8.84
C LYS A 104 -5.15 8.02 10.16
N GLU A 105 -5.26 9.30 10.47
CA GLU A 105 -4.78 9.86 11.74
C GLU A 105 -5.39 9.08 12.94
N GLY A 106 -4.56 8.82 13.95
CA GLY A 106 -4.95 8.03 15.12
C GLY A 106 -4.88 6.50 14.95
N VAL A 107 -4.59 6.00 13.74
CA VAL A 107 -4.38 4.56 13.50
C VAL A 107 -2.95 4.17 13.82
N GLN A 108 -2.77 3.17 14.69
CA GLN A 108 -1.47 2.55 14.95
C GLN A 108 -1.21 1.40 13.97
N ILE A 109 -0.25 1.58 13.07
CA ILE A 109 0.30 0.48 12.26
C ILE A 109 1.48 -0.13 13.01
N LYS A 110 1.34 -1.40 13.44
CA LYS A 110 2.49 -2.21 13.89
C LYS A 110 3.22 -2.76 12.68
N ASP A 111 4.55 -2.83 12.73
CA ASP A 111 5.37 -3.44 11.68
C ASP A 111 5.19 -4.96 11.61
#